data_AF-A0A7C1PXV8-F1
#
_entry.id   AF-A0A7C1PXV8-F1
#
_cell.length_a   1.000
_cell.length_b   1.000
_cell.length_c   1.000
_cell.angle_alpha   90.00
_cell.angle_beta   90.00
_cell.angle_gamma   90.00
#
_symmetry.space_group_name_H-M   'P 1'
#
loop_
_entity.id
_entity.type
_entity.pdbx_description
1 polymer ?
#
loop_
_entity_poly.entity_id
_entity_poly.type
_entity_poly.pdbx_seq_one_letter_code
_entity_poly.pdbx_strand_id
1 'polypeptide(L)'
;DQYRPYVIMVNTQAMVSLALRESPKSSIEKCIEFCDSGIGRIITFYKEYGISSEIENSLELSILKSMREEFLRERPETLEERLQKAVGEERFEDAASIRDEMNGKRKKK
;
A
#
# COMPACT_ATOMS: atom_id res chain seq x y z
N ASP A 1 18.54 -7.74 -20.82
CA ASP A 1 17.79 -6.64 -20.18
C ASP A 1 16.27 -6.71 -20.27
N GLN A 2 15.64 -7.28 -21.31
CA GLN A 2 14.18 -7.32 -21.43
C GLN A 2 13.42 -8.03 -20.30
N TYR A 3 14.03 -8.97 -19.57
CA TYR A 3 13.40 -9.70 -18.46
C TYR A 3 13.45 -8.97 -17.10
N ARG A 4 14.07 -7.79 -17.03
CA ARG A 4 14.29 -7.10 -15.74
C ARG A 4 12.98 -6.73 -15.03
N PRO A 5 11.93 -6.23 -15.70
CA PRO A 5 10.63 -6.01 -15.07
C PRO A 5 10.04 -7.28 -14.43
N TYR A 6 10.08 -8.39 -15.17
CA TYR A 6 9.61 -9.69 -14.70
C TYR A 6 10.34 -10.15 -13.43
N VAL A 7 11.69 -10.05 -13.41
CA VAL A 7 12.48 -10.42 -12.23
C VAL A 7 12.16 -9.52 -11.03
N ILE A 8 11.95 -8.22 -11.24
CA ILE A 8 11.55 -7.29 -10.17
C ILE A 8 10.17 -7.68 -9.62
N MET A 9 9.21 -8.02 -10.48
CA MET A 9 7.88 -8.46 -10.07
C MET A 9 7.95 -9.74 -9.23
N VAL A 10 8.63 -10.79 -9.71
CA VAL A 10 8.75 -12.06 -8.98
C VAL A 10 9.48 -11.88 -7.64
N ASN A 11 10.55 -11.07 -7.63
CA ASN A 11 11.24 -10.74 -6.38
C ASN A 11 10.31 -10.02 -5.38
N THR A 12 9.48 -9.09 -5.85
CA THR A 12 8.50 -8.37 -5.02
C THR A 12 7.47 -9.35 -4.43
N GLN A 13 6.93 -10.27 -5.23
CA GLN A 13 6.00 -11.30 -4.76
C GLN A 13 6.62 -12.22 -3.71
N ALA A 14 7.91 -12.57 -3.86
CA ALA A 14 8.63 -13.36 -2.87
C ALA A 14 8.80 -12.61 -1.53
N MET A 15 9.11 -11.31 -1.58
CA MET A 15 9.23 -10.46 -0.38
C MET A 15 7.89 -10.30 0.35
N VAL A 16 6.81 -10.07 -0.39
CA VAL A 16 5.44 -10.05 0.15
C VAL A 16 5.10 -11.37 0.83
N SER A 17 5.33 -12.49 0.13
CA SER A 17 5.07 -13.84 0.66
C SER A 17 5.86 -14.12 1.95
N LEU A 18 7.11 -13.67 2.01
CA LEU A 18 7.94 -13.79 3.21
C LEU A 18 7.38 -12.98 4.38
N ALA A 19 7.01 -11.72 4.14
CA ALA A 19 6.47 -10.85 5.18
C ALA A 19 5.14 -11.36 5.74
N LEU A 20 4.24 -11.82 4.86
CA LEU A 20 2.98 -12.44 5.28
C LEU A 20 3.22 -13.70 6.11
N ARG A 21 4.24 -14.50 5.79
CA ARG A 21 4.61 -15.69 6.57
C ARG A 21 5.15 -15.34 7.96
N GLU A 22 5.93 -14.27 8.07
CA GLU A 22 6.51 -13.82 9.35
C GLU A 22 5.47 -13.21 10.29
N SER A 23 4.54 -12.41 9.76
CA SER A 23 3.51 -11.73 10.58
C SER A 23 2.32 -11.29 9.71
N PRO A 24 1.29 -12.14 9.52
CA PRO A 24 0.22 -11.88 8.56
C PRO A 24 -0.54 -10.55 8.75
N LYS A 25 -0.86 -10.19 10.01
CA LYS A 25 -1.69 -9.01 10.31
C LYS A 25 -0.90 -7.71 10.45
N SER A 26 0.37 -7.78 10.85
CA SER A 26 1.21 -6.61 11.12
C SER A 26 2.14 -6.27 9.95
N SER A 27 2.04 -7.00 8.84
CA SER A 27 2.89 -6.82 7.67
C SER A 27 2.17 -6.20 6.48
N ILE A 28 0.90 -5.79 6.60
CA ILE A 28 0.13 -5.23 5.47
C ILE A 28 0.83 -3.97 4.94
N GLU A 29 1.20 -3.04 5.82
CA GLU A 29 1.98 -1.84 5.46
C GLU A 29 3.29 -2.21 4.75
N LYS A 30 4.02 -3.19 5.28
CA LYS A 30 5.27 -3.67 4.70
C LYS A 30 5.06 -4.29 3.31
N CYS A 31 3.94 -4.98 3.09
CA CYS A 31 3.58 -5.54 1.79
C CYS A 31 3.27 -4.43 0.77
N ILE A 32 2.58 -3.37 1.19
CA ILE A 32 2.34 -2.17 0.36
C ILE A 32 3.68 -1.53 -0.03
N GLU A 33 4.59 -1.34 0.93
CA GLU A 33 5.93 -0.78 0.68
C GLU A 33 6.74 -1.61 -0.33
N PHE A 34 6.68 -2.95 -0.23
CA PHE A 34 7.33 -3.82 -1.22
C PHE A 34 6.72 -3.65 -2.61
N CYS A 35 5.39 -3.55 -2.72
CA CYS A 35 4.72 -3.31 -4.00
C CYS A 35 5.13 -1.96 -4.59
N ASP A 36 5.11 -0.89 -3.79
CA ASP A 36 5.50 0.46 -4.20
C ASP A 36 6.95 0.51 -4.68
N SER A 37 7.86 -0.13 -3.95
CA SER A 37 9.26 -0.25 -4.34
C SER A 37 9.44 -1.02 -5.65
N GLY A 38 8.75 -2.15 -5.80
CA GLY A 38 8.75 -2.94 -7.04
C GLY A 38 8.25 -2.15 -8.24
N ILE A 39 7.10 -1.47 -8.10
CA ILE A 39 6.51 -0.59 -9.12
C ILE A 39 7.50 0.52 -9.50
N GLY A 40 8.07 1.22 -8.50
CA GLY A 40 9.03 2.30 -8.73
C GLY A 40 10.27 1.85 -9.50
N ARG A 41 10.81 0.67 -9.16
CA ARG A 41 11.97 0.07 -9.86
C ARG A 41 11.63 -0.28 -11.32
N ILE A 42 10.44 -0.81 -11.58
CA ILE A 42 9.99 -1.13 -12.94
C ILE A 42 9.78 0.16 -13.76
N ILE A 43 9.12 1.18 -13.20
CA ILE A 43 8.94 2.47 -13.86
C ILE A 43 10.29 3.13 -14.17
N THR A 44 11.24 3.07 -13.23
CA THR A 44 12.59 3.60 -13.42
C THR A 44 13.29 2.90 -14.58
N PHE A 45 13.20 1.57 -14.65
CA PHE A 45 13.72 0.81 -15.79
C PHE A 45 13.11 1.26 -17.13
N TYR A 46 11.79 1.40 -17.23
CA TYR A 46 11.16 1.85 -18.48
C TYR A 46 11.59 3.27 -18.88
N LYS A 47 11.83 4.16 -17.92
CA LYS A 47 12.32 5.53 -18.16
C LYS A 47 13.77 5.55 -18.61
N GLU A 48 14.65 4.84 -17.91
CA GLU A 48 16.09 4.79 -18.22
C GLU A 48 16.38 4.23 -19.60
N TYR A 49 15.57 3.27 -20.06
CA TYR A 49 15.74 2.62 -21.37
C TYR A 49 14.92 3.28 -22.49
N GLY A 50 14.28 4.43 -22.23
CA GLY A 50 13.55 5.19 -23.26
C GLY A 50 12.29 4.52 -23.80
N ILE A 51 11.78 3.49 -23.12
CA ILE A 51 10.62 2.68 -23.52
C ILE A 51 9.39 3.00 -22.66
N SER A 52 9.24 4.27 -22.27
CA SER A 52 8.15 4.71 -21.37
C SER A 52 6.75 4.53 -21.96
N SER A 53 6.62 4.41 -23.29
CA SER A 53 5.36 4.07 -23.97
C SER A 53 4.79 2.72 -23.53
N GLU A 54 5.66 1.79 -23.10
CA GLU A 54 5.28 0.44 -22.72
C GLU A 54 4.81 0.33 -21.27
N ILE A 55 4.91 1.41 -20.47
CA ILE A 55 4.52 1.42 -19.05
C ILE A 55 3.04 1.08 -18.88
N GLU A 56 2.17 1.62 -19.73
CA GLU A 56 0.72 1.38 -19.65
C GLU A 56 0.34 -0.07 -19.97
N ASN A 57 1.13 -0.73 -20.82
CA ASN A 57 0.90 -2.11 -21.26
C ASN A 57 1.68 -3.15 -20.44
N SER A 58 2.46 -2.72 -19.44
CA SER A 58 3.27 -3.63 -18.61
C SER A 58 2.38 -4.51 -17.73
N LEU A 59 2.40 -5.81 -18.01
CA LEU A 59 1.74 -6.83 -17.20
C LEU A 59 2.26 -6.83 -15.76
N GLU A 60 3.57 -6.66 -15.59
CA GLU A 60 4.22 -6.63 -14.27
C GLU A 60 3.70 -5.48 -13.41
N LEU A 61 3.57 -4.28 -14.00
CA LEU A 61 3.00 -3.13 -13.30
C LEU A 61 1.52 -3.37 -12.96
N SER A 62 0.74 -3.96 -13.88
CA SER A 62 -0.67 -4.29 -13.63
C SER A 62 -0.82 -5.25 -12.44
N ILE A 63 0.02 -6.29 -12.38
CA ILE A 63 0.04 -7.27 -11.28
C ILE A 63 0.40 -6.60 -9.95
N LEU A 64 1.51 -5.84 -9.90
CA LEU A 64 1.94 -5.20 -8.66
C LEU A 64 0.95 -4.14 -8.17
N LYS A 65 0.33 -3.38 -9.08
CA LYS A 65 -0.72 -2.41 -8.73
C LYS A 65 -1.95 -3.11 -8.16
N SER A 66 -2.42 -4.18 -8.79
CA SER A 66 -3.57 -4.95 -8.30
C SER A 66 -3.32 -5.51 -6.90
N MET A 67 -2.14 -6.09 -6.69
CA MET A 67 -1.72 -6.64 -5.39
C MET A 67 -1.60 -5.53 -4.32
N ARG A 68 -1.06 -4.36 -4.68
CA ARG A 68 -1.02 -3.18 -3.79
C ARG A 68 -2.42 -2.74 -3.36
N GLU A 69 -3.35 -2.66 -4.31
CA GLU A 69 -4.73 -2.26 -4.04
C GLU A 69 -5.47 -3.26 -3.16
N GLU A 70 -5.18 -4.56 -3.28
CA GLU A 70 -5.68 -5.57 -2.34
C GLU A 70 -5.20 -5.30 -0.91
N PHE A 71 -3.90 -5.06 -0.71
CA PHE A 71 -3.39 -4.74 0.62
C PHE A 71 -3.91 -3.42 1.17
N LEU A 72 -4.13 -2.41 0.33
CA LEU A 72 -4.75 -1.16 0.77
C LEU A 72 -6.19 -1.36 1.26
N ARG A 73 -6.95 -2.27 0.65
CA ARG A 73 -8.30 -2.63 1.12
C ARG A 73 -8.28 -3.40 2.44
N GLU A 74 -7.26 -4.21 2.66
CA GLU A 74 -7.10 -4.98 3.90
C GLU A 74 -6.47 -4.17 5.04
N ARG A 75 -5.81 -3.05 4.71
CA ARG A 75 -5.14 -2.21 5.68
C ARG A 75 -6.16 -1.59 6.65
N PRO A 76 -5.92 -1.68 7.97
CA PRO A 76 -6.77 -0.98 8.93
C PRO A 76 -6.68 0.54 8.72
N GLU A 77 -7.84 1.20 8.64
CA GLU A 77 -7.92 2.66 8.54
C GLU A 77 -7.22 3.30 9.76
N THR A 78 -6.38 4.29 9.51
CA THR A 78 -5.77 5.12 10.55
C THR A 78 -6.84 5.94 11.28
N LEU A 79 -6.53 6.44 12.48
CA LEU A 79 -7.44 7.34 13.20
C LEU A 79 -7.77 8.60 12.38
N GLU A 80 -6.83 9.08 11.56
CA GLU A 80 -6.99 10.24 10.69
C GLU A 80 -7.96 9.95 9.54
N GLU A 81 -7.81 8.81 8.86
CA GLU A 81 -8.73 8.37 7.80
C GLU A 81 -10.14 8.13 8.36
N ARG A 82 -10.25 7.48 9.52
CA ARG A 82 -11.53 7.28 10.23
C ARG A 82 -12.18 8.61 10.60
N LEU A 83 -11.39 9.59 11.04
CA LEU A 83 -11.87 10.94 11.36
C LEU A 83 -12.40 11.65 10.11
N GLN A 84 -11.61 11.66 9.02
CA GLN A 84 -12.02 12.30 7.77
C GLN A 84 -13.32 11.70 7.22
N LYS A 85 -13.45 10.38 7.28
CA LYS A 85 -14.65 9.66 6.90
C LYS A 85 -15.85 10.03 7.77
N ALA A 86 -15.70 10.04 9.10
CA ALA A 86 -16.77 10.46 10.01
C ALA A 86 -17.23 11.90 9.78
N VAL A 87 -16.29 12.82 9.47
CA VAL A 87 -16.61 14.20 9.12
C VAL A 87 -17.35 14.29 7.78
N GLY A 88 -16.87 13.58 6.75
CA GLY A 88 -17.50 13.57 5.43
C GLY A 88 -18.89 12.93 5.41
N GLU A 89 -19.14 11.98 6.32
CA GLU A 89 -20.43 11.31 6.50
C GLU A 89 -21.31 11.98 7.59
N GLU A 90 -20.95 13.19 8.03
CA GLU A 90 -21.67 14.01 9.03
C GLU A 90 -21.91 13.32 10.39
N ARG A 91 -21.13 12.28 10.72
CA ARG A 91 -21.14 11.62 12.04
C ARG A 91 -20.26 12.39 13.02
N PHE A 92 -20.72 13.57 13.41
CA PHE A 92 -19.93 14.48 14.25
C PHE A 92 -19.62 13.93 15.66
N GLU A 93 -20.47 13.07 16.21
CA GLU A 93 -20.23 12.40 17.50
C GLU A 93 -19.07 11.38 17.42
N ASP A 94 -19.04 10.58 16.35
CA ASP A 94 -17.92 9.67 16.07
C ASP A 94 -16.63 10.48 15.83
N ALA A 95 -16.71 11.57 15.05
CA ALA A 95 -15.57 12.44 14.78
C ALA A 95 -15.00 13.08 16.08
N ALA A 96 -15.86 13.49 17.01
CA ALA A 96 -15.44 14.00 18.31
C ALA A 96 -14.72 12.92 19.14
N SER A 97 -15.29 11.71 19.18
CA SER A 97 -14.71 10.57 19.90
C SER A 97 -13.33 10.18 19.34
N ILE A 98 -13.18 10.16 18.02
CA ILE A 98 -11.91 9.84 17.34
C ILE A 98 -10.87 10.95 17.61
N ARG A 99 -11.26 12.23 17.60
CA ARG A 99 -10.35 13.33 17.97
C ARG A 99 -9.86 13.23 19.41
N ASP A 100 -10.72 12.82 20.34
CA ASP A 100 -10.32 12.62 21.73
C ASP A 100 -9.37 11.42 21.89
N GLU A 101 -9.57 10.37 21.11
CA GLU A 101 -8.65 9.22 21.00
C GLU A 101 -7.27 9.66 20.46
N MET A 102 -7.24 10.44 19.38
CA MET A 102 -6.01 11.00 18.79
C MET A 102 -5.26 11.92 19.76
N ASN A 103 -5.98 12.75 20.52
CA ASN A 103 -5.39 13.66 21.51
C ASN A 103 -4.95 12.96 22.81
N GLY A 104 -5.07 11.62 22.88
CA GLY A 104 -4.67 10.85 24.06
C GLY A 104 -5.50 11.16 25.31
N LYS A 105 -6.69 11.74 25.16
CA LYS A 105 -7.56 12.13 26.30
C LYS A 105 -8.24 10.93 26.98
N ARG A 106 -8.04 9.72 26.48
CA ARG A 106 -8.30 8.47 27.23
C ARG A 106 -7.12 8.11 28.15
N LYS A 107 -6.77 8.99 29.09
CA LYS A 107 -6.03 8.58 30.29
C LYS A 107 -7.01 8.19 31.39
N LYS A 108 -7.04 6.88 31.65
CA LYS A 108 -7.45 6.18 32.88
C LYS A 108 -8.94 6.24 33.27
N LYS A 109 -9.59 5.08 33.20
CA LYS A 109 -10.39 4.57 34.31
C LYS A 109 -9.76 3.25 34.76
#